data_AF-A0A7D5D710-F1
#
_entry.id   AF-A0A7D5D710-F1
#
_cell.length_a   1.000
_cell.length_b   1.000
_cell.length_c   1.000
_cell.angle_alpha   90.00
_cell.angle_beta   90.00
_cell.angle_gamma   90.00
#
_symmetry.space_group_name_H-M   'P 1'
#
loop_
_entity.id
_entity.type
_entity.pdbx_description
1 polymer ?
#
loop_
_entity_poly.entity_id
_entity_poly.type
_entity_poly.pdbx_seq_one_letter_code
_entity_poly.pdbx_strand_id
1 'polypeptide(L)'
;MVHPNPALTPVPRVSTGTAVDGSKLEYSAPRVLEAIQGELNLSLFEGDAHVLVSPWPDAYAGQRVTLVCRGSRNDGQGGESPHVLVLRDKSPISDNEATWGIANSIPRSYLDFLKDRSELEIEMSADGAQAFDTLKLTVVANVPELEIDTTPVLFTGSIFRCLEYPGVIPKRFITQRVPINGTPPFSYGSSAQDVATVEADGKVFLHGPGTAYITVSDQQGHSKGYSVTVISGPYVFSLLPGGTWHEVADAAEGGLFPLCEADSLSACFIDVWPEDEYYFTRYSGGPGEVQIVNLRTGERKNASIDADRFRGLGGPRRI
;
A
#
# COMPACT_ATOMS: atom_id res chain seq x y z
N MET A 1 33.54 -54.44 79.98
CA MET A 1 34.00 -53.66 78.80
C MET A 1 32.87 -53.60 77.78
N VAL A 2 32.07 -52.54 77.82
CA VAL A 2 31.44 -51.93 76.63
C VAL A 2 31.28 -50.45 77.01
N HIS A 3 32.03 -49.59 76.33
CA HIS A 3 32.06 -48.15 76.57
C HIS A 3 30.79 -47.47 76.02
N PRO A 4 30.33 -46.36 76.63
CA PRO A 4 29.18 -45.59 76.16
C PRO A 4 29.55 -44.78 74.90
N ASN A 5 28.69 -44.82 73.88
CA ASN A 5 28.85 -44.05 72.64
C ASN A 5 28.22 -42.65 72.83
N PRO A 6 28.88 -41.55 72.42
CA PRO A 6 28.57 -40.19 72.86
C PRO A 6 27.53 -39.47 71.99
N ALA A 7 27.06 -38.35 72.55
CA ALA A 7 26.00 -37.47 72.06
C ALA A 7 26.11 -37.06 70.58
N LEU A 8 24.96 -37.08 69.92
CA LEU A 8 24.72 -36.50 68.60
C LEU A 8 24.86 -34.97 68.69
N THR A 9 25.83 -34.42 67.97
CA THR A 9 26.00 -32.99 67.73
C THR A 9 24.87 -32.46 66.82
N PRO A 10 24.36 -31.25 67.09
CA PRO A 10 23.31 -30.65 66.27
C PRO A 10 23.82 -30.24 64.89
N VAL A 11 23.02 -30.55 63.86
CA VAL A 11 23.22 -30.17 62.47
C VAL A 11 23.16 -28.62 62.35
N PRO A 12 24.12 -27.96 61.69
CA PRO A 12 24.10 -26.51 61.54
C PRO A 12 22.91 -26.05 60.67
N ARG A 13 22.20 -25.03 61.15
CA ARG A 13 21.21 -24.25 60.38
C ARG A 13 21.88 -23.75 59.09
N VAL A 14 21.24 -24.01 57.94
CA VAL A 14 21.56 -23.31 56.70
C VAL A 14 21.19 -21.84 56.91
N SER A 15 22.23 -21.00 56.92
CA SER A 15 22.16 -19.56 56.99
C SER A 15 21.45 -18.98 55.77
N THR A 16 20.47 -18.11 56.06
CA THR A 16 20.10 -16.88 55.34
C THR A 16 20.46 -16.81 53.86
N GLY A 17 19.42 -16.77 53.02
CA GLY A 17 19.49 -16.35 51.63
C GLY A 17 20.31 -15.07 51.50
N THR A 18 21.25 -15.15 50.58
CA THR A 18 22.20 -14.11 50.22
C THR A 18 21.47 -12.82 49.91
N ALA A 19 21.81 -11.75 50.65
CA ALA A 19 21.41 -10.40 50.32
C ALA A 19 21.78 -10.12 48.86
N VAL A 20 20.85 -9.50 48.13
CA VAL A 20 21.11 -8.91 46.82
C VAL A 20 22.28 -7.94 47.03
N ASP A 21 23.34 -8.18 46.27
CA ASP A 21 24.55 -7.35 46.20
C ASP A 21 24.14 -5.87 46.06
N GLY A 22 24.83 -5.01 46.81
CA GLY A 22 24.52 -3.60 46.99
C GLY A 22 24.78 -2.77 45.74
N SER A 23 24.12 -3.09 44.63
CA SER A 23 23.97 -2.19 43.50
C SER A 23 23.30 -0.92 44.02
N LYS A 24 24.07 0.16 44.04
CA LYS A 24 23.59 1.52 44.27
C LYS A 24 22.29 1.68 43.47
N LEU A 25 21.17 1.83 44.18
CA LEU A 25 19.89 2.09 43.53
C LEU A 25 20.05 3.40 42.74
N GLU A 26 19.70 3.37 41.46
CA GLU A 26 19.80 4.52 40.57
C GLU A 26 18.50 4.67 39.79
N TYR A 27 18.23 5.89 39.33
CA TYR A 27 17.08 6.22 38.51
C TYR A 27 17.29 5.77 37.06
N SER A 28 17.51 4.47 36.87
CA SER A 28 17.88 3.87 35.60
C SER A 28 16.71 3.78 34.63
N ALA A 29 17.03 3.75 33.33
CA ALA A 29 16.04 3.50 32.30
C ALA A 29 15.35 2.14 32.50
N PRO A 30 14.06 2.03 32.13
CA PRO A 30 13.40 0.74 31.99
C PRO A 30 14.18 -0.18 31.04
N ARG A 31 13.94 -1.49 31.15
CA ARG A 31 14.52 -2.51 30.27
C ARG A 31 13.41 -3.35 29.66
N VAL A 32 13.51 -3.66 28.37
CA VAL A 32 12.64 -4.63 27.71
C VAL A 32 13.41 -5.94 27.57
N LEU A 33 12.84 -7.05 28.03
CA LEU A 33 13.53 -8.35 28.09
C LEU A 33 13.82 -8.93 26.71
N GLU A 34 12.91 -8.70 25.76
CA GLU A 34 13.00 -9.19 24.39
C GLU A 34 13.88 -8.30 23.50
N ALA A 35 14.33 -7.14 24.01
CA ALA A 35 15.18 -6.23 23.26
C ALA A 35 16.64 -6.68 23.27
N ILE A 36 17.24 -6.78 22.08
CA ILE A 36 18.63 -7.20 21.88
C ILE A 36 19.35 -6.08 21.14
N GLN A 37 20.47 -5.61 21.68
CA GLN A 37 21.31 -4.56 21.06
C GLN A 37 20.55 -3.26 20.71
N GLY A 38 19.51 -2.91 21.48
CA GLY A 38 18.71 -1.72 21.24
C GLY A 38 17.58 -1.92 20.22
N GLU A 39 17.40 -3.13 19.70
CA GLU A 39 16.31 -3.47 18.79
C GLU A 39 15.29 -4.37 19.48
N LEU A 40 14.00 -4.10 19.26
CA LEU A 40 12.89 -4.97 19.63
C LEU A 40 12.38 -5.64 18.35
N ASN A 41 12.91 -6.83 18.05
CA ASN A 41 12.55 -7.57 16.85
C ASN A 41 11.36 -8.51 17.11
N LEU A 42 10.21 -8.13 16.54
CA LEU A 42 8.93 -8.79 16.76
C LEU A 42 8.85 -10.19 16.11
N SER A 43 9.82 -10.57 15.28
CA SER A 43 9.92 -11.91 14.69
C SER A 43 10.72 -12.89 15.54
N LEU A 44 11.43 -12.42 16.57
CA LEU A 44 12.27 -13.27 17.43
C LEU A 44 11.53 -13.80 18.67
N PHE A 45 10.31 -13.34 18.92
CA PHE A 45 9.49 -13.79 20.05
C PHE A 45 8.01 -13.73 19.69
N GLU A 46 7.22 -14.57 20.38
CA GLU A 46 5.77 -14.60 20.27
C GLU A 46 5.14 -13.94 21.51
N GLY A 47 3.99 -13.28 21.34
CA GLY A 47 3.26 -12.65 22.43
C GLY A 47 3.77 -11.26 22.83
N ASP A 48 3.47 -10.89 24.06
CA ASP A 48 3.73 -9.54 24.62
C ASP A 48 5.21 -9.35 24.97
N ALA A 49 5.69 -8.11 24.87
CA ALA A 49 7.03 -7.75 25.36
C ALA A 49 6.97 -7.37 26.85
N HIS A 50 8.03 -7.63 27.60
CA HIS A 50 8.07 -7.45 29.05
C HIS A 50 9.01 -6.31 29.44
N VAL A 51 8.45 -5.27 30.07
CA VAL A 51 9.18 -4.12 30.62
C VAL A 51 9.48 -4.36 32.08
N LEU A 52 10.75 -4.20 32.46
CA LEU A 52 11.22 -4.20 33.84
C LEU A 52 11.77 -2.82 34.20
N VAL A 53 11.30 -2.27 35.31
CA VAL A 53 11.88 -1.09 35.95
C VAL A 53 12.58 -1.55 37.22
N SER A 54 13.90 -1.38 37.30
CA SER A 54 14.67 -1.69 38.51
C SER A 54 14.19 -0.86 39.70
N PRO A 55 14.30 -1.37 40.94
CA PRO A 55 14.01 -0.57 42.12
C PRO A 55 14.93 0.67 42.17
N TRP A 56 14.41 1.78 42.71
CA TRP A 56 15.11 3.07 42.83
C TRP A 56 15.21 3.50 44.30
N PRO A 57 16.08 4.47 44.66
CA PRO A 57 16.39 4.79 46.06
C PRO A 57 15.18 5.13 46.93
N ASP A 58 14.22 5.86 46.37
CA ASP A 58 13.07 6.41 47.07
C ASP A 58 11.79 5.61 46.81
N ALA A 59 11.90 4.33 46.41
CA ALA A 59 10.76 3.45 46.14
C ALA A 59 10.08 2.99 47.44
N TYR A 60 8.76 3.16 47.54
CA TYR A 60 7.98 2.67 48.69
C TYR A 60 6.56 2.26 48.28
N ALA A 61 5.96 1.33 49.03
CA ALA A 61 4.60 0.89 48.77
C ALA A 61 3.58 2.04 48.89
N GLY A 62 2.69 2.13 47.90
CA GLY A 62 1.73 3.22 47.76
C GLY A 62 2.24 4.41 46.96
N GLN A 63 3.54 4.50 46.66
CA GLN A 63 4.06 5.50 45.74
C GLN A 63 3.40 5.33 44.37
N ARG A 64 2.93 6.43 43.79
CA ARG A 64 2.24 6.41 42.49
C ARG A 64 3.24 6.59 41.36
N VAL A 65 3.08 5.77 40.34
CA VAL A 65 3.95 5.76 39.17
C VAL A 65 3.17 5.84 37.87
N THR A 66 3.81 6.41 36.86
CA THR A 66 3.31 6.46 35.50
C THR A 66 4.37 5.87 34.58
N LEU A 67 3.98 4.85 33.80
CA LEU A 67 4.82 4.17 32.83
C LEU A 67 4.14 4.28 31.47
N VAL A 68 4.82 4.93 30.52
CA VAL A 68 4.27 5.24 29.21
C VAL A 68 5.23 4.74 28.13
N CYS A 69 4.67 4.06 27.13
CA CYS A 69 5.36 3.71 25.90
C CYS A 69 4.86 4.65 24.79
N ARG A 70 5.77 5.19 23.99
CA ARG A 70 5.47 6.02 22.82
C ARG A 70 6.18 5.42 21.61
N GLY A 71 5.42 4.96 20.64
CA GLY A 71 5.95 4.54 19.34
C GLY A 71 5.40 5.40 18.21
N SER A 72 5.89 5.18 17.00
CA SER A 72 5.33 5.78 15.79
C SER A 72 4.53 4.74 15.00
N ARG A 73 3.34 5.11 14.54
CA ARG A 73 2.58 4.35 13.53
C ARG A 73 2.67 5.07 12.19
N ASN A 74 2.62 4.32 11.09
CA ASN A 74 2.34 4.91 9.78
C ASN A 74 0.85 5.19 9.67
N ASP A 75 0.49 6.40 9.23
CA ASP A 75 -0.90 6.78 8.96
C ASP A 75 -1.34 6.48 7.52
N GLY A 76 -0.48 5.85 6.71
CA GLY A 76 -0.75 5.50 5.32
C GLY A 76 -0.65 6.68 4.33
N GLN A 77 -0.34 7.90 4.78
CA GLN A 77 -0.14 9.08 3.92
C GLN A 77 1.30 9.63 3.97
N GLY A 78 2.26 8.78 4.35
CA GLY A 78 3.66 9.19 4.51
C GLY A 78 3.92 10.01 5.78
N GLY A 79 2.93 10.12 6.68
CA GLY A 79 3.07 10.71 8.00
C GLY A 79 3.34 9.65 9.07
N GLU A 80 4.14 10.03 10.06
CA GLU A 80 4.29 9.27 11.30
C GLU A 80 3.39 9.92 12.35
N SER A 81 2.48 9.14 12.91
CA SER A 81 1.65 9.59 14.03
C SER A 81 2.18 8.99 15.33
N PRO A 82 2.29 9.76 16.43
CA PRO A 82 2.61 9.19 17.72
C PRO A 82 1.49 8.25 18.17
N HIS A 83 1.87 7.04 18.58
CA HIS A 83 0.99 6.07 19.20
C HIS A 83 1.44 5.86 20.64
N VAL A 84 0.62 6.31 21.59
CA VAL A 84 0.96 6.32 23.01
C VAL A 84 0.16 5.23 23.73
N LEU A 85 0.87 4.37 24.46
CA LEU A 85 0.31 3.38 25.35
C LEU A 85 0.69 3.71 26.79
N VAL A 86 -0.31 3.90 27.64
CA VAL A 86 -0.10 4.10 29.08
C VAL A 86 -0.19 2.73 29.76
N LEU A 87 0.95 2.17 30.15
CA LEU A 87 1.02 0.89 30.87
C LEU A 87 0.58 1.03 32.32
N ARG A 88 0.89 2.17 32.94
CA ARG A 88 0.42 2.56 34.27
C ARG A 88 0.11 4.05 34.29
N ASP A 89 -1.04 4.41 34.85
CA ASP A 89 -1.44 5.80 35.10
C ASP A 89 -1.58 6.01 36.60
N LYS A 90 -0.68 6.80 37.20
CA LYS A 90 -0.66 7.16 38.64
C LYS A 90 -0.98 5.99 39.58
N SER A 91 -0.51 4.80 39.22
CA SER A 91 -0.87 3.55 39.87
C SER A 91 0.04 3.35 41.08
N PRO A 92 -0.50 2.96 42.25
CA PRO A 92 0.34 2.69 43.41
C PRO A 92 1.19 1.44 43.18
N ILE A 93 2.43 1.46 43.66
CA ILE A 93 3.30 0.27 43.69
C ILE A 93 3.10 -0.50 45.01
N SER A 94 3.26 -1.81 44.97
CA SER A 94 3.23 -2.70 46.13
C SER A 94 4.57 -2.77 46.88
N ASP A 95 4.61 -3.36 48.08
CA ASP A 95 5.86 -3.63 48.80
C ASP A 95 6.83 -4.50 47.98
N ASN A 96 6.27 -5.47 47.24
CA ASN A 96 7.06 -6.34 46.38
C ASN A 96 7.67 -5.56 45.21
N GLU A 97 6.89 -4.68 44.56
CA GLU A 97 7.38 -3.84 43.45
C GLU A 97 8.40 -2.81 43.94
N ALA A 98 8.24 -2.25 45.14
CA ALA A 98 9.23 -1.35 45.72
C ALA A 98 10.57 -2.07 46.02
N THR A 99 10.51 -3.36 46.36
CA THR A 99 11.70 -4.16 46.69
C THR A 99 12.40 -4.72 45.46
N TRP A 100 11.63 -5.24 44.50
CA TRP A 100 12.14 -6.02 43.37
C TRP A 100 12.06 -5.30 42.02
N GLY A 101 11.42 -4.13 41.99
CA GLY A 101 11.12 -3.41 40.76
C GLY A 101 9.75 -3.74 40.19
N ILE A 102 9.37 -3.02 39.14
CA ILE A 102 8.06 -3.12 38.48
C ILE A 102 8.20 -3.97 37.22
N ALA A 103 7.26 -4.88 37.03
CA ALA A 103 7.08 -5.62 35.77
C ALA A 103 5.75 -5.25 35.11
N ASN A 104 5.78 -4.92 33.82
CA ASN A 104 4.60 -4.65 33.01
C ASN A 104 4.76 -5.31 31.63
N SER A 105 3.65 -5.64 30.98
CA SER A 105 3.64 -6.18 29.62
C SER A 105 3.18 -5.12 28.62
N ILE A 106 3.91 -4.96 27.52
CA ILE A 106 3.48 -4.22 26.32
C ILE A 106 2.73 -5.22 25.44
N PRO A 107 1.42 -5.02 25.20
CA PRO A 107 0.63 -5.94 24.40
C PRO A 107 1.19 -6.10 22.99
N ARG A 108 1.19 -7.33 22.48
CA ARG A 108 1.60 -7.62 21.10
C ARG A 108 0.77 -6.83 20.09
N SER A 109 -0.53 -6.69 20.38
CA SER A 109 -1.45 -5.91 19.56
C SER A 109 -1.04 -4.44 19.42
N TYR A 110 -0.43 -3.82 20.42
CA TYR A 110 0.11 -2.46 20.30
C TYR A 110 1.38 -2.45 19.42
N LEU A 111 2.28 -3.41 19.63
CA LEU A 111 3.55 -3.50 18.90
C LEU A 111 3.34 -3.75 17.40
N ASP A 112 2.35 -4.56 17.03
CA ASP A 112 2.03 -4.88 15.62
C ASP A 112 1.52 -3.65 14.82
N PHE A 113 1.06 -2.59 15.49
CA PHE A 113 0.67 -1.32 14.83
C PHE A 113 1.82 -0.33 14.66
N LEU A 114 2.99 -0.63 15.23
CA LEU A 114 4.14 0.25 15.12
C LEU A 114 4.79 0.10 13.73
N LYS A 115 5.31 1.22 13.25
CA LYS A 115 6.03 1.28 11.98
C LYS A 115 7.33 0.48 12.07
N ASP A 116 7.64 -0.28 11.01
CA ASP A 116 8.94 -0.94 10.89
C ASP A 116 10.08 0.09 10.94
N ARG A 117 11.13 -0.21 11.71
CA ARG A 117 12.29 0.66 11.98
C ARG A 117 11.96 2.01 12.62
N SER A 118 10.84 2.10 13.33
CA SER A 118 10.51 3.29 14.15
C SER A 118 11.11 3.23 15.54
N GLU A 119 11.25 4.40 16.18
CA GLU A 119 11.68 4.49 17.58
C GLU A 119 10.50 4.19 18.53
N LEU A 120 10.77 3.38 19.55
CA LEU A 120 9.92 3.14 20.70
C LEU A 120 10.60 3.75 21.93
N GLU A 121 10.00 4.80 22.48
CA GLU A 121 10.42 5.44 23.72
C GLU A 121 9.61 4.90 24.90
N ILE A 122 10.27 4.59 26.01
CA ILE A 122 9.63 4.14 27.24
C ILE A 122 10.09 5.06 28.38
N GLU A 123 9.12 5.77 28.95
CA GLU A 123 9.32 6.75 30.00
C GLU A 123 8.69 6.28 31.30
N MET A 124 9.43 6.44 32.39
CA MET A 124 9.00 6.15 33.75
C MET A 124 9.03 7.42 34.59
N SER A 125 8.02 7.60 35.44
CA SER A 125 7.98 8.65 36.45
C SER A 125 7.33 8.15 37.74
N ALA A 126 7.79 8.67 38.87
CA ALA A 126 7.25 8.36 40.19
C ALA A 126 7.06 9.64 41.00
N ASP A 127 6.00 9.70 41.81
CA ASP A 127 5.69 10.89 42.61
C ASP A 127 6.82 11.17 43.62
N GLY A 128 7.38 12.38 43.56
CA GLY A 128 8.48 12.82 44.44
C GLY A 128 9.85 12.25 44.10
N ALA A 129 9.99 11.49 43.02
CA ALA A 129 11.25 10.93 42.54
C ALA A 129 12.00 11.88 41.62
N GLN A 130 13.31 11.65 41.47
CA GLN A 130 14.09 12.24 40.39
C GLN A 130 13.67 11.67 39.03
N ALA A 131 13.98 12.39 37.94
CA ALA A 131 13.76 11.92 36.58
C ALA A 131 14.56 10.63 36.30
N PHE A 132 13.90 9.66 35.67
CA PHE A 132 14.50 8.43 35.17
C PHE A 132 15.06 8.67 33.77
N ASP A 133 16.10 7.92 33.40
CA ASP A 133 16.55 7.87 32.02
C ASP A 133 15.45 7.27 31.11
N THR A 134 15.31 7.78 29.88
CA THR A 134 14.38 7.24 28.90
C THR A 134 15.01 6.07 28.14
N LEU A 135 14.29 4.94 28.05
CA LEU A 135 14.71 3.85 27.16
C LEU A 135 14.24 4.16 25.74
N LYS A 136 15.17 4.08 24.78
CA LYS A 136 14.90 4.18 23.34
C LYS A 136 15.27 2.87 22.66
N LEU A 137 14.33 2.31 21.91
CA LEU A 137 14.51 1.08 21.13
C LEU A 137 14.12 1.31 19.68
N THR A 138 14.72 0.56 18.76
CA THR A 138 14.24 0.48 17.37
C THR A 138 13.32 -0.73 17.22
N VAL A 139 12.10 -0.53 16.74
CA VAL A 139 11.16 -1.61 16.46
C VAL A 139 11.51 -2.23 15.12
N VAL A 140 11.72 -3.55 15.09
CA VAL A 140 11.82 -4.32 13.85
C VAL A 140 10.55 -5.14 13.74
N ALA A 141 9.63 -4.66 12.90
CA ALA A 141 8.29 -5.23 12.80
C ALA A 141 8.29 -6.48 11.92
N ASN A 142 7.42 -7.44 12.20
CA ASN A 142 7.25 -8.62 11.36
C ASN A 142 6.30 -8.31 10.19
N VAL A 143 6.79 -7.54 9.22
CA VAL A 143 5.97 -7.06 8.10
C VAL A 143 6.31 -7.81 6.82
N PRO A 144 5.30 -8.30 6.06
CA PRO A 144 5.56 -8.88 4.75
C PRO A 144 6.12 -7.82 3.80
N GLU A 145 7.14 -8.16 3.00
CA GLU A 145 7.62 -7.26 1.95
C GLU A 145 6.53 -7.05 0.88
N LEU A 146 6.30 -5.79 0.49
CA LEU A 146 5.40 -5.44 -0.60
C LEU A 146 5.94 -6.02 -1.93
N GLU A 147 5.12 -6.86 -2.57
CA GLU A 147 5.44 -7.50 -3.86
C GLU A 147 4.33 -7.23 -4.89
N ILE A 148 4.72 -6.93 -6.13
CA ILE A 148 3.83 -6.69 -7.28
C ILE A 148 4.57 -6.99 -8.59
N ASP A 149 3.85 -7.32 -9.67
CA ASP A 149 4.46 -7.37 -11.01
C ASP A 149 5.04 -6.00 -11.37
N THR A 150 6.37 -5.93 -11.58
CA THR A 150 7.09 -4.70 -11.92
C THR A 150 7.47 -4.62 -13.40
N THR A 151 7.01 -5.57 -14.22
CA THR A 151 7.36 -5.62 -15.65
C THR A 151 6.97 -4.31 -16.34
N PRO A 152 7.84 -3.63 -17.12
CA PRO A 152 7.43 -2.42 -17.83
C PRO A 152 6.29 -2.67 -18.81
N VAL A 153 5.31 -1.76 -18.86
CA VAL A 153 4.23 -1.78 -19.86
C VAL A 153 4.64 -0.90 -21.03
N LEU A 154 4.75 -1.49 -22.22
CA LEU A 154 5.02 -0.76 -23.45
C LEU A 154 3.81 -0.84 -24.39
N PHE A 155 3.22 0.32 -24.68
CA PHE A 155 2.11 0.47 -25.60
C PHE A 155 2.57 1.13 -26.90
N THR A 156 2.65 0.33 -27.97
CA THR A 156 3.08 0.77 -29.31
C THR A 156 1.93 1.11 -30.26
N GLY A 157 0.68 0.97 -29.82
CA GLY A 157 -0.50 1.28 -30.65
C GLY A 157 -0.89 2.76 -30.61
N SER A 158 -1.93 3.08 -31.38
CA SER A 158 -2.63 4.36 -31.29
C SER A 158 -3.74 4.27 -30.24
N ILE A 159 -3.79 5.24 -29.32
CA ILE A 159 -4.95 5.41 -28.43
C ILE A 159 -6.06 6.11 -29.21
N PHE A 160 -7.25 5.52 -29.27
CA PHE A 160 -8.42 6.10 -29.94
C PHE A 160 -9.50 6.49 -28.91
N ARG A 161 -10.16 7.63 -29.11
CA ARG A 161 -11.33 8.04 -28.32
C ARG A 161 -12.46 8.55 -29.21
N CYS A 162 -13.68 8.08 -28.93
CA CYS A 162 -14.90 8.59 -29.54
C CYS A 162 -15.42 9.79 -28.75
N LEU A 163 -15.76 10.88 -29.43
CA LEU A 163 -16.33 12.07 -28.78
C LEU A 163 -17.75 11.84 -28.27
N GLU A 164 -18.55 11.06 -28.99
CA GLU A 164 -19.94 10.76 -28.62
C GLU A 164 -20.03 9.70 -27.52
N TYR A 165 -18.98 8.89 -27.35
CA TYR A 165 -18.88 7.85 -26.34
C TYR A 165 -17.59 7.97 -25.49
N PRO A 166 -17.43 9.04 -24.69
CA PRO A 166 -16.20 9.28 -23.94
C PRO A 166 -15.94 8.22 -22.84
N GLY A 167 -16.98 7.53 -22.37
CA GLY A 167 -16.87 6.46 -21.37
C GLY A 167 -16.55 5.07 -21.94
N VAL A 168 -16.53 4.92 -23.26
CA VAL A 168 -16.24 3.63 -23.92
C VAL A 168 -14.74 3.53 -24.11
N ILE A 169 -14.07 2.83 -23.18
CA ILE A 169 -12.62 2.65 -23.18
C ILE A 169 -12.29 1.20 -23.59
N PRO A 170 -11.59 0.98 -24.71
CA PRO A 170 -11.03 -0.31 -25.09
C PRO A 170 -10.28 -1.00 -23.97
N LYS A 171 -10.53 -2.31 -23.78
CA LYS A 171 -9.83 -3.14 -22.77
C LYS A 171 -8.31 -3.07 -22.94
N ARG A 172 -7.83 -2.96 -24.18
CA ARG A 172 -6.41 -2.82 -24.54
C ARG A 172 -5.75 -1.55 -23.97
N PHE A 173 -6.53 -0.51 -23.63
CA PHE A 173 -6.02 0.73 -23.03
C PHE A 173 -6.08 0.71 -21.50
N ILE A 174 -6.41 -0.45 -20.93
CA ILE A 174 -6.51 -0.67 -19.50
C ILE A 174 -5.53 -1.79 -19.14
N THR A 175 -4.73 -1.58 -18.11
CA THR A 175 -3.94 -2.64 -17.48
C THR A 175 -4.21 -2.61 -15.98
N GLN A 176 -4.02 -3.71 -15.27
CA GLN A 176 -4.25 -3.75 -13.84
C GLN A 176 -3.17 -4.57 -13.16
N ARG A 177 -2.70 -4.08 -12.01
CA ARG A 177 -1.81 -4.84 -11.15
C ARG A 177 -2.28 -4.81 -9.71
N VAL A 178 -2.22 -5.97 -9.08
CA VAL A 178 -2.62 -6.18 -7.68
C VAL A 178 -1.38 -6.64 -6.90
N PRO A 179 -1.12 -6.10 -5.71
CA PRO A 179 -0.07 -6.59 -4.83
C PRO A 179 -0.26 -8.08 -4.51
N ILE A 180 0.83 -8.83 -4.56
CA ILE A 180 0.93 -10.24 -4.18
C ILE A 180 1.13 -10.36 -2.66
N ASN A 181 1.88 -9.42 -2.08
CA ASN A 181 2.21 -9.38 -0.66
C ASN A 181 2.32 -7.92 -0.16
N GLY A 182 2.45 -7.71 1.14
CA GLY A 182 2.51 -6.39 1.79
C GLY A 182 1.37 -6.16 2.78
N THR A 183 1.37 -4.99 3.43
CA THR A 183 0.39 -4.69 4.49
C THR A 183 -0.74 -3.78 4.00
N PRO A 184 -1.99 -4.25 3.88
CA PRO A 184 -3.11 -3.39 3.45
C PRO A 184 -3.45 -2.32 4.51
N PRO A 185 -4.12 -1.20 4.13
CA PRO A 185 -4.62 -0.88 2.81
C PRO A 185 -3.52 -0.46 1.83
N PHE A 186 -3.75 -0.73 0.54
CA PHE A 186 -2.86 -0.30 -0.53
C PHE A 186 -3.33 1.01 -1.16
N SER A 187 -2.39 1.84 -1.58
CA SER A 187 -2.64 3.06 -2.33
C SER A 187 -1.85 3.06 -3.64
N TYR A 188 -2.44 3.67 -4.67
CA TYR A 188 -1.84 3.76 -6.00
C TYR A 188 -1.64 5.22 -6.40
N GLY A 189 -0.59 5.49 -7.16
CA GLY A 189 -0.31 6.81 -7.71
C GLY A 189 0.34 6.72 -9.09
N SER A 190 0.09 7.74 -9.92
CA SER A 190 0.76 7.91 -11.21
C SER A 190 1.59 9.19 -11.18
N SER A 191 2.82 9.12 -11.71
CA SER A 191 3.69 10.29 -11.84
C SER A 191 3.27 11.26 -12.96
N ALA A 192 2.44 10.83 -13.91
CA ALA A 192 2.04 11.62 -15.09
C ALA A 192 0.60 11.26 -15.53
N GLN A 193 -0.38 12.03 -15.05
CA GLN A 193 -1.81 11.75 -15.25
C GLN A 193 -2.29 11.97 -16.70
N ASP A 194 -1.60 12.80 -17.47
CA ASP A 194 -1.82 13.01 -18.90
C ASP A 194 -1.36 11.81 -19.76
N VAL A 195 -0.43 11.01 -19.25
CA VAL A 195 0.03 9.78 -19.89
C VAL A 195 -0.80 8.57 -19.42
N ALA A 196 -0.94 8.39 -18.11
CA ALA A 196 -1.70 7.30 -17.53
C ALA A 196 -2.27 7.68 -16.14
N THR A 197 -3.54 7.34 -15.88
CA THR A 197 -4.15 7.45 -14.55
C THR A 197 -4.28 6.07 -13.93
N VAL A 198 -4.37 6.00 -12.60
CA VAL A 198 -4.56 4.74 -11.86
C VAL A 198 -5.67 4.90 -10.84
N GLU A 199 -6.59 3.94 -10.78
CA GLU A 199 -7.66 3.87 -9.79
C GLU A 199 -7.21 3.14 -8.52
N ALA A 200 -8.02 3.23 -7.46
CA ALA A 200 -7.71 2.63 -6.15
C ALA A 200 -7.61 1.09 -6.18
N ASP A 201 -8.20 0.43 -7.19
CA ASP A 201 -8.10 -1.02 -7.40
C ASP A 201 -6.89 -1.43 -8.27
N GLY A 202 -6.04 -0.47 -8.65
CA GLY A 202 -4.87 -0.68 -9.47
C GLY A 202 -5.13 -0.75 -10.97
N LYS A 203 -6.35 -0.45 -11.45
CA LYS A 203 -6.60 -0.27 -12.88
C LYS A 203 -5.95 1.00 -13.38
N VAL A 204 -5.09 0.85 -14.38
CA VAL A 204 -4.38 1.93 -15.05
C VAL A 204 -5.02 2.18 -16.41
N PHE A 205 -5.41 3.43 -16.67
CA PHE A 205 -5.98 3.88 -17.94
C PHE A 205 -4.95 4.67 -18.72
N LEU A 206 -4.74 4.30 -19.98
CA LEU A 206 -3.81 5.00 -20.87
C LEU A 206 -4.47 6.23 -21.49
N HIS A 207 -3.73 7.34 -21.55
CA HIS A 207 -4.25 8.60 -22.06
C HIS A 207 -3.48 9.15 -23.25
N GLY A 208 -2.17 9.33 -23.12
CA GLY A 208 -1.38 10.08 -24.09
C GLY A 208 0.06 9.58 -24.16
N PRO A 209 0.83 10.07 -25.14
CA PRO A 209 2.18 9.60 -25.38
C PRO A 209 3.12 10.12 -24.30
N GLY A 210 4.09 9.30 -23.90
CA GLY A 210 5.03 9.61 -22.83
C GLY A 210 5.26 8.42 -21.92
N THR A 211 5.90 8.68 -20.78
CA THR A 211 6.19 7.66 -19.77
C THR A 211 5.64 8.11 -18.43
N ALA A 212 4.79 7.27 -17.82
CA ALA A 212 4.34 7.40 -16.45
C ALA A 212 4.98 6.30 -15.58
N TYR A 213 5.28 6.62 -14.33
CA TYR A 213 5.64 5.63 -13.31
C TYR A 213 4.44 5.42 -12.39
N ILE A 214 3.94 4.18 -12.33
CA ILE A 214 2.85 3.78 -11.46
C ILE A 214 3.46 3.24 -10.18
N THR A 215 3.11 3.85 -9.05
CA THR A 215 3.59 3.49 -7.71
C THR A 215 2.44 2.87 -6.93
N VAL A 216 2.74 1.79 -6.21
CA VAL A 216 1.86 1.18 -5.21
C VAL A 216 2.55 1.23 -3.87
N SER A 217 1.83 1.66 -2.84
CA SER A 217 2.31 1.76 -1.48
C SER A 217 1.43 0.97 -0.52
N ASP A 218 2.03 0.43 0.54
CA ASP A 218 1.33 -0.31 1.60
C ASP A 218 1.20 0.54 2.88
N GLN A 219 0.46 0.04 3.89
CA GLN A 219 0.27 0.75 5.17
C GLN A 219 1.60 1.01 5.89
N GLN A 220 2.61 0.15 5.70
CA GLN A 220 3.92 0.28 6.33
C GLN A 220 4.82 1.30 5.60
N GLY A 221 4.31 1.93 4.54
CA GLY A 221 5.04 2.93 3.76
C GLY A 221 6.02 2.33 2.76
N HIS A 222 6.04 1.00 2.60
CA HIS A 222 6.79 0.37 1.52
C HIS A 222 6.15 0.74 0.19
N SER A 223 6.99 0.90 -0.83
CA SER A 223 6.53 1.25 -2.17
C SER A 223 7.26 0.43 -3.24
N LYS A 224 6.52 -0.01 -4.25
CA LYS A 224 7.03 -0.62 -5.48
C LYS A 224 6.31 0.02 -6.68
N GLY A 225 6.86 -0.14 -7.88
CA GLY A 225 6.24 0.45 -9.05
C GLY A 225 6.81 -0.05 -10.36
N TYR A 226 6.22 0.43 -11.44
CA TYR A 226 6.56 0.05 -12.80
C TYR A 226 6.32 1.21 -13.77
N SER A 227 7.04 1.19 -14.89
CA SER A 227 6.84 2.17 -15.95
C SER A 227 5.74 1.75 -16.90
N VAL A 228 5.01 2.74 -17.39
CA VAL A 228 4.03 2.65 -18.47
C VAL A 228 4.45 3.64 -19.54
N THR A 229 4.83 3.13 -20.71
CA THR A 229 5.28 3.92 -21.85
C THR A 229 4.27 3.82 -22.98
N VAL A 230 3.78 4.96 -23.44
CA VAL A 230 2.86 5.08 -24.58
C VAL A 230 3.59 5.78 -25.71
N ILE A 231 3.65 5.15 -26.88
CA ILE A 231 4.39 5.69 -28.03
C ILE A 231 3.56 6.68 -28.84
N SER A 232 2.26 6.44 -29.02
CA SER A 232 1.43 7.21 -29.96
C SER A 232 -0.02 7.36 -29.49
N GLY A 233 -0.69 8.39 -30.02
CA GLY A 233 -2.02 8.86 -29.61
C GLY A 233 -1.97 10.16 -28.81
N PRO A 234 -3.09 10.59 -28.21
CA PRO A 234 -4.44 10.11 -28.49
C PRO A 234 -4.96 10.65 -29.83
N TYR A 235 -5.69 9.81 -30.56
CA TYR A 235 -6.45 10.16 -31.74
C TYR A 235 -7.92 10.21 -31.37
N VAL A 236 -8.60 11.25 -31.81
CA VAL A 236 -10.02 11.44 -31.57
C VAL A 236 -10.79 11.22 -32.86
N PHE A 237 -11.95 10.57 -32.75
CA PHE A 237 -12.89 10.39 -33.83
C PHE A 237 -14.32 10.74 -33.40
N SER A 238 -15.13 11.07 -34.39
CA SER A 238 -16.55 11.36 -34.21
C SER A 238 -17.41 10.43 -35.05
N LEU A 239 -18.64 10.23 -34.59
CA LEU A 239 -19.68 9.57 -35.35
C LEU A 239 -20.50 10.60 -36.12
N LEU A 240 -20.42 10.52 -37.44
CA LEU A 240 -21.15 11.40 -38.34
C LEU A 240 -22.64 11.00 -38.42
N PRO A 241 -23.52 11.93 -38.84
CA PRO A 241 -24.93 11.63 -39.06
C PRO A 241 -25.13 10.48 -40.08
N GLY A 242 -26.30 9.85 -40.04
CA GLY A 242 -26.68 8.82 -41.01
C GLY A 242 -27.08 9.42 -42.36
N GLY A 243 -26.54 8.88 -43.44
CA GLY A 243 -26.79 9.36 -44.80
C GLY A 243 -26.35 8.36 -45.85
N THR A 244 -26.48 8.69 -47.13
CA THR A 244 -25.69 8.00 -48.18
C THR A 244 -24.20 8.29 -47.97
N TRP A 245 -23.32 7.52 -48.62
CA TRP A 245 -21.89 7.75 -48.47
C TRP A 245 -21.48 9.18 -48.85
N HIS A 246 -22.07 9.74 -49.90
CA HIS A 246 -21.82 11.12 -50.34
C HIS A 246 -22.23 12.14 -49.27
N GLU A 247 -23.44 12.02 -48.71
CA GLU A 247 -23.93 12.92 -47.64
C GLU A 247 -23.01 12.88 -46.42
N VAL A 248 -22.57 11.68 -46.04
CA VAL A 248 -21.69 11.46 -44.89
C VAL A 248 -20.27 11.96 -45.17
N ALA A 249 -19.74 11.74 -46.37
CA ALA A 249 -18.42 12.21 -46.78
C ALA A 249 -18.37 13.74 -46.85
N ASP A 250 -19.44 14.39 -47.31
CA ASP A 250 -19.57 15.86 -47.34
C ASP A 250 -19.63 16.45 -45.92
N ALA A 251 -20.27 15.74 -44.97
CA ALA A 251 -20.30 16.14 -43.56
C ALA A 251 -18.96 15.91 -42.84
N ALA A 252 -18.04 15.13 -43.42
CA ALA A 252 -16.76 14.81 -42.82
C ALA A 252 -15.72 15.92 -43.08
N GLU A 253 -15.70 16.96 -42.25
CA GLU A 253 -14.76 18.09 -42.38
C GLU A 253 -13.27 17.70 -42.49
N GLY A 254 -12.87 16.53 -41.98
CA GLY A 254 -11.52 15.96 -42.08
C GLY A 254 -11.41 14.70 -42.95
N GLY A 255 -12.49 14.33 -43.64
CA GLY A 255 -12.64 13.05 -44.32
C GLY A 255 -13.06 11.91 -43.39
N LEU A 256 -13.51 10.82 -44.02
CA LEU A 256 -13.79 9.55 -43.37
C LEU A 256 -12.49 8.78 -43.04
N PHE A 257 -12.55 7.94 -42.01
CA PHE A 257 -11.45 7.05 -41.64
C PHE A 257 -10.98 6.20 -42.84
N PRO A 258 -9.66 6.14 -43.13
CA PRO A 258 -9.12 5.18 -44.07
C PRO A 258 -9.19 3.76 -43.48
N LEU A 259 -9.32 2.75 -44.34
CA LEU A 259 -9.55 1.36 -43.90
C LEU A 259 -8.47 0.80 -42.98
N CYS A 260 -7.18 1.08 -43.23
CA CYS A 260 -6.09 0.60 -42.36
C CYS A 260 -6.18 1.16 -40.93
N GLU A 261 -6.68 2.38 -40.78
CA GLU A 261 -6.93 3.00 -39.47
C GLU A 261 -8.27 2.53 -38.90
N ALA A 262 -9.28 2.31 -39.74
CA ALA A 262 -10.56 1.72 -39.34
C ALA A 262 -10.40 0.29 -38.80
N ASP A 263 -9.49 -0.50 -39.37
CA ASP A 263 -9.14 -1.84 -38.88
C ASP A 263 -8.46 -1.75 -37.50
N SER A 264 -7.51 -0.82 -37.35
CA SER A 264 -6.83 -0.57 -36.07
C SER A 264 -7.80 -0.07 -35.00
N LEU A 265 -8.73 0.79 -35.40
CA LEU A 265 -9.81 1.31 -34.56
C LEU A 265 -10.75 0.17 -34.14
N SER A 266 -11.27 -0.59 -35.10
CA SER A 266 -12.20 -1.69 -34.85
C SER A 266 -11.58 -2.73 -33.93
N ALA A 267 -10.30 -3.10 -34.13
CA ALA A 267 -9.60 -4.03 -33.26
C ALA A 267 -9.50 -3.56 -31.80
N CYS A 268 -9.57 -2.25 -31.53
CA CYS A 268 -9.62 -1.72 -30.18
C CYS A 268 -11.02 -1.85 -29.54
N PHE A 269 -12.08 -1.71 -30.33
CA PHE A 269 -13.45 -1.54 -29.83
C PHE A 269 -14.32 -2.81 -29.85
N ILE A 270 -13.82 -3.93 -30.40
CA ILE A 270 -14.52 -5.22 -30.36
C ILE A 270 -14.99 -5.54 -28.94
N ASP A 271 -16.23 -6.03 -28.84
CA ASP A 271 -16.96 -6.37 -27.60
C ASP A 271 -17.23 -5.22 -26.62
N VAL A 272 -16.67 -4.02 -26.84
CA VAL A 272 -16.79 -2.86 -25.94
C VAL A 272 -17.63 -1.75 -26.56
N TRP A 273 -17.66 -1.65 -27.89
CA TRP A 273 -18.48 -0.68 -28.60
C TRP A 273 -19.98 -0.83 -28.26
N PRO A 274 -20.75 0.25 -28.06
CA PRO A 274 -22.12 0.18 -27.55
C PRO A 274 -23.18 -0.13 -28.62
N GLU A 275 -22.92 0.14 -29.89
CA GLU A 275 -23.87 -0.10 -30.98
C GLU A 275 -23.50 -1.39 -31.74
N ASP A 276 -24.46 -2.06 -32.38
CA ASP A 276 -24.21 -3.19 -33.29
C ASP A 276 -24.57 -2.76 -34.72
N GLU A 277 -23.86 -1.75 -35.21
CA GLU A 277 -24.12 -1.08 -36.49
C GLU A 277 -22.86 -1.04 -37.35
N TYR A 278 -23.05 -0.89 -38.65
CA TYR A 278 -21.97 -0.63 -39.59
C TYR A 278 -21.80 0.86 -39.84
N TYR A 279 -20.56 1.28 -40.03
CA TYR A 279 -20.20 2.66 -40.31
C TYR A 279 -19.43 2.78 -41.61
N PHE A 280 -19.72 3.84 -42.36
CA PHE A 280 -18.98 4.21 -43.55
C PHE A 280 -17.53 4.57 -43.25
N THR A 281 -16.64 4.08 -44.11
CA THR A 281 -15.21 4.43 -44.18
C THR A 281 -14.90 5.07 -45.53
N ARG A 282 -13.65 5.48 -45.76
CA ARG A 282 -13.22 6.11 -47.02
C ARG A 282 -12.87 5.11 -48.14
N TYR A 283 -12.81 3.81 -47.87
CA TYR A 283 -12.21 2.86 -48.82
C TYR A 283 -13.22 2.27 -49.82
N SER A 284 -12.83 2.18 -51.10
CA SER A 284 -13.66 1.60 -52.17
C SER A 284 -13.74 0.07 -52.05
N GLY A 285 -14.96 -0.46 -51.98
CA GLY A 285 -15.25 -1.89 -52.05
C GLY A 285 -15.32 -2.43 -53.49
N GLY A 286 -15.16 -1.55 -54.48
CA GLY A 286 -15.39 -1.79 -55.91
C GLY A 286 -16.06 -0.57 -56.56
N PRO A 287 -16.36 -0.63 -57.88
CA PRO A 287 -17.09 0.44 -58.57
C PRO A 287 -18.47 0.68 -57.92
N GLY A 288 -18.70 1.89 -57.41
CA GLY A 288 -19.97 2.25 -56.75
C GLY A 288 -20.15 1.68 -55.34
N GLU A 289 -19.12 1.07 -54.76
CA GLU A 289 -19.17 0.47 -53.42
C GLU A 289 -18.05 0.98 -52.52
N VAL A 290 -18.32 0.96 -51.22
CA VAL A 290 -17.38 1.27 -50.13
C VAL A 290 -17.39 0.19 -49.08
N GLN A 291 -16.28 0.04 -48.36
CA GLN A 291 -16.22 -0.86 -47.22
C GLN A 291 -16.77 -0.19 -45.96
N ILE A 292 -17.70 -0.88 -45.31
CA ILE A 292 -18.26 -0.52 -44.01
C ILE A 292 -17.72 -1.46 -42.94
N VAL A 293 -17.57 -0.96 -41.71
CA VAL A 293 -17.06 -1.71 -40.57
C VAL A 293 -18.03 -1.66 -39.40
N ASN A 294 -18.21 -2.78 -38.71
CA ASN A 294 -18.91 -2.83 -37.44
C ASN A 294 -17.89 -2.85 -36.31
N LEU A 295 -17.86 -1.78 -35.49
CA LEU A 295 -16.85 -1.62 -34.43
C LEU A 295 -17.03 -2.59 -33.26
N ARG A 296 -18.23 -3.15 -33.06
CA ARG A 296 -18.52 -4.13 -32.01
C ARG A 296 -18.05 -5.52 -32.40
N THR A 297 -18.29 -5.94 -33.64
CA THR A 297 -18.01 -7.30 -34.11
C THR A 297 -16.71 -7.44 -34.89
N GLY A 298 -16.18 -6.33 -35.41
CA GLY A 298 -15.04 -6.33 -36.33
C GLY A 298 -15.38 -6.76 -37.76
N GLU A 299 -16.65 -7.03 -38.05
CA GLU A 299 -17.08 -7.48 -39.37
C GLU A 299 -16.98 -6.36 -40.41
N ARG A 300 -16.61 -6.74 -41.63
CA ARG A 300 -16.55 -5.86 -42.80
C ARG A 300 -17.52 -6.31 -43.88
N LYS A 301 -18.15 -5.35 -44.54
CA LYS A 301 -19.04 -5.57 -45.70
C LYS A 301 -18.82 -4.50 -46.75
N ASN A 302 -19.25 -4.79 -47.97
CA ASN A 302 -19.43 -3.76 -48.99
C ASN A 302 -20.82 -3.13 -48.83
N ALA A 303 -20.91 -1.83 -49.11
CA ALA A 303 -22.15 -1.08 -49.19
C ALA A 303 -22.14 -0.20 -50.44
N SER A 304 -23.30 0.02 -51.03
CA SER A 304 -23.49 0.97 -52.13
C SER A 304 -23.27 2.41 -51.64
N ILE A 305 -22.55 3.21 -52.42
CA ILE A 305 -22.35 4.64 -52.11
C ILE A 305 -23.62 5.49 -52.29
N ASP A 306 -24.57 5.01 -53.10
CA ASP A 306 -25.76 5.76 -53.52
C ASP A 306 -27.06 5.27 -52.84
N ALA A 307 -27.16 3.97 -52.57
CA ALA A 307 -28.40 3.36 -52.08
C ALA A 307 -28.39 3.09 -50.56
N ASP A 308 -27.25 2.66 -50.01
CA ASP A 308 -27.19 2.27 -48.60
C ASP A 308 -27.01 3.49 -47.70
N ARG A 309 -27.56 3.41 -46.49
CA ARG A 309 -27.56 4.51 -45.52
C ARG A 309 -27.00 4.05 -44.19
N PHE A 310 -25.87 4.64 -43.80
CA PHE A 310 -25.18 4.36 -42.54
C PHE A 310 -24.63 5.66 -41.95
N ARG A 311 -24.23 5.63 -40.68
CA ARG A 311 -23.41 6.69 -40.08
C ARG A 311 -21.97 6.58 -40.57
N GLY A 312 -21.19 7.64 -40.44
CA GLY A 312 -19.77 7.65 -40.82
C GLY A 312 -18.81 7.71 -39.64
N LEU A 313 -17.60 7.17 -39.82
CA LEU A 313 -16.50 7.41 -38.90
C LEU A 313 -15.71 8.63 -39.37
N GLY A 314 -15.92 9.78 -38.72
CA GLY A 314 -15.21 11.02 -38.97
C GLY A 314 -13.88 11.07 -38.22
N GLY A 315 -12.79 11.41 -38.91
CA GLY A 315 -11.44 11.49 -38.33
C GLY A 315 -10.43 10.51 -38.97
N PRO A 316 -9.30 10.22 -38.29
CA PRO A 316 -8.89 10.69 -36.97
C PRO A 316 -8.21 12.06 -36.97
N ARG A 317 -8.44 12.84 -35.90
CA ARG A 317 -7.64 14.05 -35.60
C ARG A 317 -6.74 13.76 -34.40
N ARG A 318 -5.45 14.08 -34.53
CA ARG A 318 -4.51 14.06 -33.40
C ARG A 318 -4.79 15.27 -32.51
N ILE A 319 -4.85 15.06 -31.20
CA ILE A 319 -4.97 16.12 -30.20
C ILE A 319 -3.67 16.26 -29.40
#